data_AF-B2KDT9-F1
#
_entry.id   AF-B2KDT9-F1
#
_cell.length_a   1.000
_cell.length_b   1.000
_cell.length_c   1.000
_cell.angle_alpha   90.00
_cell.angle_beta   90.00
_cell.angle_gamma   90.00
#
_symmetry.space_group_name_H-M   'P 1'
#
loop_
_entity.id
_entity.type
_entity.pdbx_description
1 polymer ?
#
loop_
_entity_poly.entity_id
_entity_poly.type
_entity_poly.pdbx_seq_one_letter_code
_entity_poly.pdbx_strand_id
1 'polypeptide(L)'
;MAEILLYPPIVFLTVFLLVWLFSKLTANFAPKANNKPEGKLAPYACGEEYTGKKVNPDYNSFFPFAIFFTVLHVSGLIIATLAAASVSWVTAGFAIIYIVSVLTVVAVLYAK
;
A
#
# COMPACT_ATOMS: atom_id res chain seq x y z
N MET A 1 -8.54 -10.02 28.94
CA MET A 1 -7.18 -9.41 28.90
C MET A 1 -6.55 -9.51 27.52
N ALA A 2 -6.64 -10.64 26.82
CA ALA A 2 -6.12 -10.82 25.46
C ALA A 2 -6.76 -9.90 24.38
N GLU A 3 -8.03 -9.50 24.55
CA GLU A 3 -8.77 -8.65 23.60
C GLU A 3 -8.13 -7.27 23.35
N ILE A 4 -7.37 -6.74 24.32
CA ILE A 4 -6.66 -5.46 24.17
C ILE A 4 -5.64 -5.54 23.03
N LEU A 5 -5.01 -6.71 22.84
CA LEU A 5 -4.06 -6.91 21.74
C LEU A 5 -4.73 -6.90 20.38
N LEU A 6 -6.05 -7.08 20.25
CA LEU A 6 -6.74 -7.09 18.95
C LEU A 6 -7.16 -5.69 18.48
N TYR A 7 -7.00 -4.67 19.32
CA TYR A 7 -7.31 -3.30 18.90
C TYR A 7 -6.30 -2.82 17.84
N PRO A 8 -6.72 -2.32 16.65
CA PRO A 8 -5.81 -2.12 15.52
C PRO A 8 -4.59 -1.21 15.83
N PRO A 9 -4.73 -0.08 16.54
CA PRO A 9 -3.58 0.71 16.99
C PRO A 9 -2.61 -0.06 17.90
N ILE A 10 -3.12 -0.92 18.78
CA ILE A 10 -2.31 -1.68 19.73
C ILE A 10 -1.57 -2.81 19.01
N VAL A 11 -2.25 -3.57 18.13
CA VAL A 11 -1.62 -4.55 17.24
C VAL A 11 -0.49 -3.90 16.46
N PHE A 12 -0.78 -2.77 15.82
CA PHE A 12 0.17 -2.06 14.98
C PHE A 12 1.42 -1.65 15.77
N LEU A 13 1.24 -0.98 16.91
CA LEU A 13 2.37 -0.55 17.75
C LEU A 13 3.19 -1.75 18.26
N THR A 14 2.53 -2.83 18.66
CA THR A 14 3.20 -4.04 19.16
C THR A 14 4.03 -4.69 18.06
N VAL A 15 3.46 -4.91 16.88
CA VAL A 15 4.16 -5.50 15.73
C VAL A 15 5.28 -4.58 15.25
N PHE A 16 5.03 -3.27 15.19
CA PHE A 16 6.05 -2.28 14.83
C PHE A 16 7.25 -2.34 15.77
N LEU A 17 7.01 -2.38 17.07
CA LEU A 17 8.07 -2.45 18.08
C LEU A 17 8.86 -3.76 17.94
N LEU A 18 8.18 -4.89 17.73
CA LEU A 18 8.83 -6.19 17.48
C LEU A 18 9.72 -6.16 16.24
N VAL A 19 9.21 -5.66 15.11
CA VAL A 19 9.97 -5.55 13.86
C VAL A 19 11.17 -4.61 14.03
N TRP A 20 10.97 -3.47 14.70
CA TRP A 20 12.05 -2.52 14.98
C TRP A 20 13.15 -3.13 15.85
N LEU A 21 12.78 -3.84 16.91
CA LEU A 21 13.73 -4.53 17.80
C LEU A 21 14.48 -5.63 17.04
N PHE A 22 13.76 -6.44 16.25
CA PHE A 22 14.37 -7.48 15.42
C PHE A 22 15.33 -6.90 14.39
N SER A 23 14.97 -5.77 13.75
CA SER A 23 15.85 -5.05 12.84
C SER A 23 17.12 -4.57 13.54
N LYS A 24 17.02 -4.04 14.76
CA LYS A 24 18.18 -3.63 15.57
C LYS A 24 19.08 -4.82 15.95
N LEU A 25 18.49 -5.95 16.33
CA LEU A 25 19.24 -7.17 16.69
C LEU A 25 20.00 -7.74 15.50
N THR A 26 19.38 -7.70 14.32
CA THR A 26 19.96 -8.27 13.08
C THR A 26 20.80 -7.27 12.27
N ALA A 27 20.79 -5.98 12.62
CA ALA A 27 21.49 -4.94 11.88
C ALA A 27 23.00 -5.22 11.70
N ASN A 28 23.61 -5.88 12.69
CA ASN A 28 25.05 -6.19 12.67
C ASN A 28 25.39 -7.56 12.10
N PHE A 29 24.39 -8.35 11.68
CA PHE A 29 24.63 -9.67 11.07
C PHE A 29 25.07 -9.52 9.60
N ALA A 30 24.78 -8.38 8.98
CA ALA A 30 25.22 -8.11 7.62
C ALA A 30 26.74 -7.87 7.58
N PRO A 31 27.47 -8.48 6.63
CA PRO A 31 28.87 -8.15 6.38
C PRO A 31 29.03 -6.66 6.13
N LYS A 32 29.97 -6.02 6.83
CA LYS A 32 30.30 -4.62 6.59
C LYS A 32 30.82 -4.47 5.17
N ALA A 33 30.22 -3.58 4.39
CA ALA A 33 30.69 -3.30 3.04
C ALA A 33 32.11 -2.72 3.12
N ASN A 34 33.09 -3.43 2.56
CA ASN A 34 34.41 -2.85 2.32
C ASN A 34 34.26 -1.66 1.37
N ASN A 35 35.18 -0.69 1.49
CA ASN A 35 35.19 0.59 0.77
C ASN A 35 34.61 0.49 -0.65
N LYS A 36 33.52 1.23 -0.89
CA LYS A 36 32.78 1.42 -2.17
C LYS A 36 33.40 0.65 -3.36
N PRO A 37 33.05 -0.62 -3.57
CA PRO A 37 33.54 -1.35 -4.72
C PRO A 37 33.07 -0.67 -6.00
N GLU A 38 34.00 -0.54 -6.95
CA GLU A 38 33.75 0.00 -8.28
C GLU A 38 32.54 -0.74 -8.91
N GLY A 39 31.60 0.02 -9.46
CA GLY A 39 30.36 -0.54 -10.02
C GLY A 39 29.20 -0.74 -9.04
N LYS A 40 29.38 -0.70 -7.70
CA LYS A 40 28.25 -0.89 -6.75
C LYS A 40 27.12 0.13 -6.90
N LEU A 41 27.47 1.34 -7.31
CA LEU A 41 26.54 2.44 -7.55
C LEU A 41 26.36 2.74 -9.04
N ALA A 42 27.00 1.95 -9.91
CA ALA A 42 26.83 2.11 -11.36
C ALA A 42 25.43 1.61 -11.76
N PRO A 43 24.75 2.29 -12.70
CA PRO A 43 23.48 1.81 -13.23
C PRO A 43 23.68 0.45 -13.91
N TYR A 44 22.72 -0.46 -13.72
CA TYR A 44 22.73 -1.73 -14.42
C TYR A 44 22.45 -1.50 -15.91
N ALA A 45 23.47 -1.68 -16.73
CA ALA A 45 23.39 -1.56 -18.19
C ALA A 45 24.13 -2.72 -18.88
N CYS A 46 23.96 -3.94 -18.36
CA CYS A 46 24.59 -5.16 -18.92
C CYS A 46 26.13 -5.07 -19.09
N GLY A 47 26.80 -4.24 -18.29
CA GLY A 47 28.26 -4.01 -18.38
C GLY A 47 28.66 -2.84 -19.29
N GLU A 48 27.71 -2.13 -19.88
CA GLU A 48 27.96 -0.92 -20.67
C GLU A 48 28.05 0.34 -19.81
N GLU A 49 28.86 1.30 -20.26
CA GLU A 49 28.93 2.63 -19.66
C GLU A 49 27.67 3.43 -19.99
N TYR A 50 26.75 3.50 -19.03
CA TYR A 50 25.49 4.22 -19.18
C TYR A 50 25.46 5.46 -18.30
N THR A 51 25.37 6.64 -18.92
CA THR A 51 25.08 7.88 -18.20
C THR A 51 23.61 7.85 -17.79
N GLY A 52 23.31 7.47 -16.54
CA GLY A 52 21.96 7.40 -16.00
C GLY A 52 21.21 8.73 -16.16
N LYS A 53 20.40 8.86 -17.23
CA LYS A 53 19.51 10.00 -17.42
C LYS A 53 18.21 9.72 -16.67
N LYS A 54 17.77 10.68 -15.85
CA LYS A 54 16.43 10.65 -15.29
C LYS A 54 15.43 10.84 -16.42
N VAL A 55 14.67 9.81 -16.73
CA VAL A 55 13.52 9.89 -17.62
C VAL A 55 12.29 10.08 -16.74
N ASN A 56 11.43 11.02 -17.11
CA ASN A 56 10.10 11.14 -16.50
C ASN A 56 9.16 10.28 -17.35
N PRO A 57 8.80 9.06 -16.90
CA PRO A 57 7.85 8.23 -17.66
C PRO A 57 6.48 8.91 -17.66
N ASP A 58 5.75 8.74 -18.77
CA ASP A 58 4.37 9.19 -18.86
C ASP A 58 3.47 8.29 -18.00
N TYR A 59 2.86 8.89 -16.98
CA TYR A 59 1.92 8.20 -16.08
C TYR A 59 0.46 8.42 -16.45
N ASN A 60 0.14 9.15 -17.53
CA ASN A 60 -1.24 9.42 -17.93
C ASN A 60 -2.08 8.13 -18.06
N SER A 61 -1.49 7.07 -18.61
CA SER A 61 -2.17 5.77 -18.74
C SER A 61 -2.16 4.96 -17.45
N PHE A 62 -1.19 5.15 -16.55
CA PHE A 62 -1.04 4.37 -15.31
C PHE A 62 -1.87 4.93 -14.15
N PHE A 63 -1.99 6.25 -14.07
CA PHE A 63 -2.63 6.95 -12.96
C PHE A 63 -4.12 6.56 -12.77
N PRO A 64 -4.93 6.40 -13.83
CA PRO A 64 -6.29 5.88 -13.69
C PRO A 64 -6.34 4.47 -13.08
N PHE A 65 -5.42 3.57 -13.44
CA PHE A 65 -5.36 2.25 -12.81
C PHE A 65 -5.00 2.31 -11.33
N ALA A 66 -4.09 3.20 -10.95
CA ALA A 66 -3.73 3.38 -9.55
C ALA A 66 -4.92 3.87 -8.72
N ILE A 67 -5.66 4.88 -9.21
CA ILE A 67 -6.86 5.39 -8.52
C ILE A 67 -7.96 4.34 -8.48
N PHE A 68 -8.19 3.63 -9.59
CA PHE A 68 -9.17 2.54 -9.63
C PHE A 68 -8.88 1.49 -8.57
N PHE A 69 -7.62 1.05 -8.47
CA PHE A 69 -7.21 0.06 -7.47
C PHE A 69 -7.40 0.58 -6.04
N THR A 70 -7.01 1.82 -5.74
CA THR A 70 -7.15 2.36 -4.37
C THR A 70 -8.61 2.52 -3.96
N VAL A 71 -9.46 3.00 -4.87
CA VAL A 71 -10.91 3.12 -4.63
C VAL A 71 -11.52 1.74 -4.39
N LEU A 72 -11.21 0.74 -5.24
CA LEU A 72 -11.73 -0.62 -5.04
C LEU A 72 -11.18 -1.28 -3.77
N HIS A 73 -9.92 -1.05 -3.42
CA HIS A 73 -9.31 -1.63 -2.23
C HIS A 73 -10.01 -1.16 -0.94
N VAL A 74 -10.18 0.16 -0.79
CA VAL A 74 -10.90 0.73 0.36
C VAL A 74 -12.38 0.33 0.34
N SER A 75 -12.99 0.27 -0.84
CA SER A 75 -14.39 -0.15 -0.98
C SER A 75 -14.62 -1.60 -0.58
N GLY A 76 -13.70 -2.50 -0.95
CA GLY A 76 -13.74 -3.89 -0.52
C GLY A 76 -13.73 -4.01 1.01
N LEU A 77 -12.86 -3.24 1.68
CA LEU A 77 -12.79 -3.21 3.14
C LEU A 77 -14.09 -2.71 3.79
N ILE A 78 -14.66 -1.62 3.26
CA ILE A 78 -15.91 -1.03 3.79
C ILE A 78 -17.08 -2.00 3.58
N ILE A 79 -17.22 -2.58 2.39
CA ILE A 79 -18.28 -3.55 2.08
C ILE A 79 -18.15 -4.79 2.96
N ALA A 80 -16.94 -5.32 3.14
CA ALA A 80 -16.70 -6.47 4.01
C ALA A 80 -17.07 -6.17 5.48
N THR A 81 -16.74 -4.96 5.95
CA THR A 81 -17.07 -4.54 7.31
C THR A 81 -18.58 -4.35 7.48
N LEU A 82 -19.26 -3.78 6.48
CA LEU A 82 -20.72 -3.67 6.47
C LEU A 82 -21.42 -5.03 6.42
N ALA A 83 -20.89 -5.98 5.66
CA ALA A 83 -21.40 -7.34 5.57
C ALA A 83 -21.29 -8.11 6.90
N ALA A 84 -20.28 -7.79 7.71
CA ALA A 84 -20.11 -8.33 9.05
C ALA A 84 -20.94 -7.61 10.13
N ALA A 85 -21.51 -6.45 9.81
CA ALA A 85 -22.33 -5.67 10.74
C ALA A 85 -23.78 -6.21 10.83
N SER A 86 -24.50 -5.81 11.88
CA SER A 86 -25.91 -6.15 12.00
C SER A 86 -26.74 -5.44 10.91
N VAL A 87 -27.65 -6.20 10.29
CA VAL A 87 -28.52 -5.69 9.24
C VAL A 87 -29.62 -4.84 9.88
N SER A 88 -29.65 -3.57 9.50
CA SER A 88 -30.67 -2.61 9.86
C SER A 88 -31.00 -1.77 8.64
N TRP A 89 -32.16 -1.10 8.65
CA TRP A 89 -32.54 -0.18 7.56
C TRP A 89 -31.51 0.93 7.35
N VAL A 90 -30.87 1.38 8.43
CA VAL A 90 -29.83 2.41 8.38
C VAL A 90 -28.56 1.87 7.71
N THR A 91 -28.07 0.69 8.13
CA THR A 91 -26.86 0.08 7.53
C THR A 91 -27.07 -0.30 6.08
N ALA A 92 -28.27 -0.77 5.70
CA ALA A 92 -28.65 -1.02 4.32
C ALA A 92 -28.67 0.26 3.47
N GLY A 93 -29.23 1.36 3.99
CA GLY A 93 -29.24 2.65 3.31
C GLY A 93 -27.83 3.20 3.04
N PHE A 94 -26.95 3.15 4.06
CA PHE A 94 -25.54 3.52 3.90
C PHE A 94 -24.81 2.65 2.88
N ALA A 95 -25.06 1.33 2.88
CA ALA A 95 -24.46 0.41 1.90
C ALA A 95 -24.78 0.82 0.46
N ILE A 96 -26.06 1.11 0.19
CA ILE A 96 -26.53 1.49 -1.15
C ILE A 96 -25.90 2.80 -1.59
N ILE A 97 -25.95 3.83 -0.73
CA ILE A 97 -25.36 5.15 -1.04
C ILE A 97 -23.85 5.00 -1.30
N TYR A 98 -23.17 4.20 -0.49
CA TYR A 98 -21.73 3.96 -0.65
C TYR A 98 -21.44 3.27 -1.99
N ILE A 99 -22.15 2.20 -2.33
CA ILE A 99 -21.97 1.48 -3.60
C ILE A 99 -22.23 2.40 -4.79
N VAL A 100 -23.31 3.19 -4.77
CA VAL A 100 -23.62 4.16 -5.84
C VAL A 100 -22.50 5.19 -5.97
N SER A 101 -21.96 5.68 -4.85
CA SER A 101 -20.85 6.63 -4.84
C SER A 101 -19.60 6.04 -5.47
N VAL A 102 -19.22 4.81 -5.10
CA VAL A 102 -18.06 4.09 -5.67
C VAL A 102 -18.24 3.87 -7.17
N LEU A 103 -19.42 3.40 -7.60
CA LEU A 103 -19.73 3.20 -9.02
C LEU A 103 -19.65 4.51 -9.80
N THR A 104 -20.11 5.62 -9.21
CA THR A 104 -20.03 6.95 -9.82
C THR A 104 -18.57 7.40 -9.97
N VAL A 105 -17.75 7.21 -8.93
CA VAL A 105 -16.30 7.53 -9.00
C VAL A 105 -15.61 6.72 -10.09
N VAL A 106 -15.87 5.41 -10.15
CA VAL A 106 -15.31 4.54 -11.19
C VAL A 106 -15.80 4.95 -12.57
N ALA A 107 -17.08 5.27 -12.73
CA ALA A 107 -17.64 5.73 -14.00
C ALA A 107 -16.99 7.05 -14.45
N VAL A 108 -16.82 8.02 -13.56
CA VAL A 108 -16.14 9.31 -13.85
C VAL A 108 -14.68 9.10 -14.23
N LEU A 109 -13.99 8.17 -13.56
CA LEU A 109 -12.57 7.89 -13.82
C LEU A 109 -12.30 7.37 -15.24
N TYR A 110 -13.26 6.65 -15.82
CA TYR A 110 -13.18 6.12 -17.18
C TYR A 110 -14.09 6.85 -18.19
N ALA A 111 -14.84 7.85 -17.74
CA ALA A 111 -15.57 8.75 -18.61
C ALA A 111 -14.54 9.62 -19.34
N LYS A 112 -14.39 9.36 -20.64
CA LYS A 112 -13.57 10.17 -21.53
C LYS A 112 -14.16 11.57 -21.71
#